data_AF-A0A0Q9WR56-F1
#
_entry.id   AF-A0A0Q9WR56-F1
#
_cell.length_a   1.000
_cell.length_b   1.000
_cell.length_c   1.000
_cell.angle_alpha   90.00
_cell.angle_beta   90.00
_cell.angle_gamma   90.00
#
_symmetry.space_group_name_H-M   'P 1'
#
loop_
_entity.id
_entity.type
_entity.pdbx_description
1 polymer ?
#
loop_
_entity_poly.entity_id
_entity_poly.type
_entity_poly.pdbx_seq_one_letter_code
_entity_poly.pdbx_strand_id
1 'polypeptide(L)'
;MAMQIAKLHVEKEYAVVGSWEDTNITLAVLEAYIPRFFADATNQYYSHREKFMINATPHDNHLDEDVEAYLKQQFAYEIELYNFCKQRLYKQYIAIRNKTKY
;
A
#
# COMPACT_ATOMS: atom_id res chain seq x y z
N MET A 1 -13.74 17.43 -6.77
CA MET A 1 -12.55 17.88 -7.54
C MET A 1 -11.24 17.43 -6.92
N ALA A 2 -11.00 17.67 -5.62
CA ALA A 2 -9.75 17.29 -4.94
C ALA A 2 -9.36 15.80 -5.10
N MET A 3 -10.30 14.88 -4.94
CA MET A 3 -10.04 13.44 -5.10
C MET A 3 -9.50 13.07 -6.49
N GLN A 4 -10.06 13.63 -7.56
CA GLN A 4 -9.62 13.31 -8.93
C GLN A 4 -8.20 13.82 -9.19
N ILE A 5 -7.86 14.99 -8.65
CA ILE A 5 -6.50 15.54 -8.71
C ILE A 5 -5.54 14.64 -7.94
N ALA A 6 -5.93 14.16 -6.75
CA ALA A 6 -5.12 13.24 -5.96
C ALA A 6 -4.85 11.92 -6.73
N LYS A 7 -5.88 11.32 -7.35
CA LYS A 7 -5.71 10.13 -8.20
C LYS A 7 -4.75 10.40 -9.37
N LEU A 8 -4.90 11.54 -10.03
CA LEU A 8 -4.03 11.95 -11.15
C LEU A 8 -2.57 12.07 -10.73
N HIS A 9 -2.31 12.69 -9.58
CA HIS A 9 -0.95 12.85 -9.06
C HIS A 9 -0.35 11.50 -8.66
N VAL A 10 -1.12 10.64 -7.98
CA VAL A 10 -0.72 9.27 -7.64
C VAL A 10 -0.29 8.49 -8.89
N GLU A 11 -1.00 8.65 -10.01
CA GLU A 11 -0.64 7.96 -11.25
C GLU A 11 0.59 8.52 -11.94
N LYS A 12 0.70 9.86 -12.02
CA LYS A 12 1.71 10.54 -12.84
C LYS A 12 3.03 10.78 -12.14
N GLU A 13 2.98 11.09 -10.85
CA GLU A 13 4.14 11.62 -10.11
C GLU A 13 4.82 10.57 -9.23
N TYR A 14 4.08 9.53 -8.82
CA TYR A 14 4.60 8.50 -7.92
C TYR A 14 4.86 7.19 -8.64
N ALA A 15 6.12 6.72 -8.64
CA ALA A 15 6.47 5.43 -9.26
C ALA A 15 5.72 4.26 -8.63
N VAL A 16 5.67 4.21 -7.30
CA VAL A 16 4.99 3.18 -6.50
C VAL A 16 4.32 3.84 -5.30
N VAL A 17 3.10 3.42 -4.99
CA VAL A 17 2.40 3.81 -3.76
C VAL A 17 2.01 2.52 -3.04
N GLY A 18 2.59 2.29 -1.86
CA GLY A 18 2.43 1.07 -1.08
C GLY A 18 1.36 1.18 0.01
N SER A 19 1.06 0.05 0.64
CA SER A 19 0.25 -0.04 1.86
C SER A 19 1.03 -0.71 2.99
N TRP A 20 0.75 -0.33 4.24
CA TRP A 20 1.30 -1.00 5.42
C TRP A 20 0.67 -2.39 5.63
N GLU A 21 -0.60 -2.55 5.30
CA GLU A 21 -1.33 -3.83 5.35
C GLU A 21 -0.66 -4.91 4.48
N ASP A 22 -0.24 -4.53 3.27
CA ASP A 22 0.34 -5.42 2.27
C ASP A 22 1.83 -5.08 2.05
N THR A 23 2.60 -5.07 3.14
CA THR A 23 4.03 -4.70 3.11
C THR A 23 4.86 -5.62 2.20
N ASN A 24 4.55 -6.92 2.14
CA ASN A 24 5.17 -7.87 1.20
C ASN A 24 5.03 -7.43 -0.27
N ILE A 25 3.82 -7.03 -0.67
CA ILE A 25 3.52 -6.63 -2.04
C ILE A 25 4.23 -5.30 -2.34
N THR A 26 4.16 -4.37 -1.39
CA THR A 26 4.83 -3.07 -1.50
C THR A 26 6.33 -3.22 -1.74
N LEU A 27 7.02 -4.03 -0.92
CA LEU A 27 8.46 -4.25 -1.04
C LEU A 27 8.82 -4.94 -2.37
N ALA A 28 8.05 -5.95 -2.79
CA ALA A 28 8.28 -6.64 -4.06
C ALA A 28 8.11 -5.70 -5.28
N VAL A 29 7.13 -4.79 -5.25
CA VAL A 29 6.95 -3.80 -6.32
C VAL A 29 8.08 -2.76 -6.30
N LEU A 30 8.50 -2.29 -5.13
CA LEU A 30 9.63 -1.36 -5.00
C LEU A 30 10.94 -1.96 -5.50
N GLU A 31 11.23 -3.22 -5.16
CA GLU A 31 12.39 -3.98 -5.64
C GLU A 31 12.45 -4.04 -7.17
N ALA A 32 11.31 -4.29 -7.83
CA ALA A 32 11.25 -4.43 -9.27
C ALA A 32 11.36 -3.08 -10.02
N TYR A 33 10.74 -2.03 -9.50
CA TYR A 33 10.73 -0.71 -10.14
C TYR A 33 11.98 0.12 -9.85
N ILE A 34 12.57 -0.02 -8.66
CA ILE A 34 13.71 0.78 -8.19
C ILE A 34 14.78 -0.13 -7.56
N PRO A 35 15.35 -1.08 -8.32
CA PRO A 35 16.28 -2.08 -7.77
C PRO A 35 17.57 -1.46 -7.23
N ARG A 36 18.00 -0.30 -7.76
CA ARG A 36 19.23 0.39 -7.30
C ARG A 36 19.20 0.72 -5.81
N PHE A 37 18.01 0.98 -5.25
CA PHE A 37 17.85 1.36 -3.84
C PHE A 37 17.19 0.26 -3.02
N PHE A 38 16.29 -0.53 -3.62
CA PHE A 38 15.46 -1.48 -2.89
C PHE A 38 15.85 -2.94 -3.14
N ALA A 39 16.92 -3.25 -3.86
CA ALA A 39 17.36 -4.64 -4.02
C ALA A 39 17.50 -5.35 -2.66
N ASP A 40 16.87 -6.52 -2.56
CA ASP A 40 16.85 -7.38 -1.37
C ASP A 40 16.09 -6.81 -0.15
N ALA A 41 15.38 -5.68 -0.29
CA ALA A 41 14.62 -5.07 0.78
C ALA A 41 13.57 -6.00 1.41
N THR A 42 12.91 -6.85 0.62
CA THR A 42 11.92 -7.82 1.11
C THR A 42 12.58 -8.79 2.10
N ASN A 43 13.73 -9.36 1.73
CA ASN A 43 14.44 -10.30 2.58
C ASN A 43 14.99 -9.62 3.84
N GLN A 44 15.56 -8.42 3.70
CA GLN A 44 16.06 -7.65 4.85
C GLN A 44 14.94 -7.31 5.84
N TYR A 45 13.77 -6.91 5.35
CA TYR A 45 12.62 -6.58 6.18
C TYR A 45 12.12 -7.79 6.98
N TYR A 46 11.91 -8.94 6.33
CA TYR A 46 11.41 -10.14 7.02
C TYR A 46 12.45 -10.81 7.92
N SER A 47 13.74 -10.69 7.59
CA SER A 47 14.84 -11.23 8.43
C SER A 47 15.05 -10.43 9.71
N HIS A 48 14.68 -9.15 9.71
CA HIS A 48 14.90 -8.23 10.83
C HIS A 48 13.61 -7.52 11.28
N ARG A 49 12.46 -8.19 11.14
CA ARG A 49 11.14 -7.60 11.34
C ARG A 49 11.00 -6.86 12.68
N GLU A 50 11.57 -7.42 13.74
CA GLU A 50 11.51 -6.85 15.09
C GLU A 50 12.19 -5.49 15.19
N LYS A 51 13.22 -5.22 14.36
CA LYS A 51 13.90 -3.92 14.31
C LYS A 51 13.06 -2.84 13.63
N PHE A 52 12.09 -3.24 12.79
CA PHE A 52 11.25 -2.33 12.01
C PHE A 52 9.87 -2.11 12.65
N MET A 53 9.48 -2.91 13.64
CA MET A 53 8.24 -2.76 14.40
C MET A 53 8.42 -1.78 15.57
N ILE A 54 8.68 -0.51 15.26
CA ILE A 54 9.01 0.52 16.26
C ILE A 54 7.74 1.08 16.94
N ASN A 55 6.61 1.10 16.23
CA ASN A 55 5.35 1.70 16.68
C ASN A 55 4.24 0.66 16.89
N ALA A 56 4.52 -0.38 17.68
CA ALA A 56 3.51 -1.36 18.07
C ALA A 56 2.64 -0.81 19.21
N THR A 57 1.64 0.00 18.88
CA THR A 57 0.58 0.36 19.84
C THR A 57 -0.42 -0.78 19.90
N PRO A 58 -0.85 -1.25 21.09
CA PRO A 58 -1.98 -2.17 21.19
C PRO A 58 -3.21 -1.47 20.61
N HIS A 59 -3.67 -1.93 19.44
CA HIS A 59 -4.89 -1.41 18.83
C HIS A 59 -6.05 -2.26 19.33
N ASP A 60 -6.98 -1.62 20.05
CA ASP A 60 -8.34 -2.17 20.11
C ASP A 60 -9.00 -1.92 18.75
N ASN A 61 -9.38 -3.00 18.09
CA ASN A 61 -10.06 -2.99 16.80
C ASN A 61 -11.58 -3.05 16.97
N HIS A 62 -12.08 -3.02 18.21
CA HIS A 62 -13.51 -3.00 18.46
C HIS A 62 -14.09 -1.64 18.10
N LEU A 63 -14.88 -1.62 17.04
CA LEU A 63 -15.63 -0.44 16.61
C LEU A 63 -17.09 -0.87 16.45
N ASP A 64 -18.01 -0.12 17.05
CA ASP A 64 -19.44 -0.38 16.89
C ASP A 64 -19.84 -0.22 15.42
N GLU A 65 -20.72 -1.10 14.93
CA GLU A 65 -21.11 -1.17 13.51
C GLU A 65 -21.74 0.15 13.02
N ASP A 66 -22.54 0.80 13.87
CA ASP A 66 -23.16 2.10 13.57
C ASP A 66 -22.12 3.22 13.41
N VAL A 67 -21.07 3.19 14.24
CA VAL A 67 -19.96 4.14 14.18
C VAL A 67 -19.11 3.87 12.94
N GLU A 68 -18.86 2.61 12.61
CA GLU A 68 -18.14 2.23 11.39
C GLU A 68 -18.89 2.70 10.13
N ALA A 69 -20.21 2.47 10.08
CA ALA A 69 -21.04 2.89 8.96
C ALA A 69 -21.04 4.41 8.78
N TYR A 70 -21.16 5.15 9.89
CA TYR A 70 -21.08 6.61 9.87
C TYR A 70 -19.72 7.10 9.35
N LEU A 71 -18.61 6.55 9.85
CA LEU A 71 -17.26 6.93 9.43
C LEU A 71 -17.01 6.58 7.97
N LYS A 72 -17.48 5.42 7.50
CA LYS A 72 -17.38 5.04 6.07
C LYS A 72 -18.09 6.04 5.17
N GLN A 73 -19.22 6.60 5.60
CA GLN A 73 -19.93 7.61 4.84
C GLN A 73 -19.18 8.96 4.84
N GLN A 74 -18.63 9.38 5.99
CA GLN A 74 -17.87 10.64 6.07
C GLN A 74 -16.55 10.57 5.29
N PHE A 75 -15.86 9.43 5.34
CA PHE A 75 -14.58 9.19 4.68
C PHE A 75 -14.70 8.49 3.32
N ALA A 76 -15.85 8.59 2.67
CA ALA A 76 -16.11 7.89 1.41
C ALA A 76 -15.04 8.21 0.35
N TYR A 77 -14.58 9.47 0.28
CA TYR A 77 -13.57 9.90 -0.67
C TYR A 77 -12.17 9.38 -0.34
N GLU A 78 -11.78 9.37 0.94
CA GLU A 78 -10.50 8.81 1.40
C GLU A 78 -10.46 7.30 1.16
N ILE A 79 -11.55 6.59 1.47
CA ILE A 79 -11.67 5.15 1.22
C ILE A 79 -11.59 4.87 -0.29
N GLU A 80 -12.23 5.69 -1.13
CA GLU A 80 -12.15 5.55 -2.58
C GLU A 80 -10.72 5.77 -3.09
N LEU A 81 -10.01 6.78 -2.59
CA LEU A 81 -8.61 7.03 -2.94
C LEU A 81 -7.69 5.90 -2.46
N TYR A 82 -7.89 5.40 -1.24
CA TYR A 82 -7.17 4.26 -0.70
C TYR A 82 -7.33 3.02 -1.59
N ASN A 83 -8.57 2.68 -1.93
CA ASN A 83 -8.88 1.55 -2.80
C ASN A 83 -8.27 1.71 -4.19
N PHE A 84 -8.25 2.93 -4.73
CA PHE A 84 -7.59 3.23 -6.00
C PHE A 84 -6.08 2.96 -5.94
N CYS A 85 -5.39 3.45 -4.90
CA CYS A 85 -3.98 3.19 -4.68
C CYS A 85 -3.70 1.68 -4.52
N LYS A 86 -4.55 0.98 -3.77
CA LYS A 86 -4.46 -0.47 -3.57
C LYS A 86 -4.59 -1.20 -4.91
N GLN A 87 -5.63 -0.92 -5.69
CA GLN A 87 -5.82 -1.53 -7.01
C GLN A 87 -4.62 -1.31 -7.94
N ARG A 88 -4.06 -0.09 -7.94
CA ARG A 88 -2.85 0.23 -8.74
C ARG A 88 -1.65 -0.61 -8.31
N LEU A 89 -1.39 -0.72 -7.00
CA LEU A 89 -0.30 -1.54 -6.46
C LEU A 89 -0.42 -3.01 -6.88
N TYR A 90 -1.61 -3.60 -6.75
CA TYR A 90 -1.84 -5.00 -7.16
C TYR A 90 -1.66 -5.19 -8.66
N LYS A 91 -2.09 -4.25 -9.50
CA LYS A 91 -1.84 -4.30 -10.95
C LYS A 91 -0.34 -4.30 -11.27
N GLN A 92 0.44 -3.45 -10.60
CA GLN A 92 1.90 -3.43 -10.75
C GLN A 92 2.52 -4.77 -10.33
N TYR A 93 2.12 -5.31 -9.18
CA TYR A 93 2.59 -6.59 -8.68
C TYR A 93 2.30 -7.75 -9.64
N ILE A 94 1.06 -7.84 -10.16
CA ILE A 94 0.67 -8.87 -11.13
C ILE A 94 1.50 -8.73 -12.42
N ALA A 95 1.71 -7.51 -12.91
CA ALA A 95 2.52 -7.27 -14.10
C ALA A 95 3.98 -7.75 -13.93
N ILE A 96 4.58 -7.51 -12.76
CA ILE A 96 5.93 -8.00 -12.44
C ILE A 96 5.96 -9.54 -12.39
N ARG A 97 4.99 -10.17 -11.70
CA ARG A 97 4.94 -11.63 -11.61
C ARG A 97 4.75 -12.29 -12.96
N ASN A 98 3.91 -11.71 -13.81
CA ASN A 98 3.69 -12.22 -15.17
C ASN A 98 4.96 -12.09 -16.03
N LYS A 99 5.73 -11.01 -15.90
CA LYS A 99 7.04 -10.87 -16.58
C LYS A 99 8.07 -11.90 -16.13
N THR A 100 8.00 -12.38 -14.89
CA THR A 100 8.97 -13.35 -14.34
C THR A 100 8.66 -14.79 -14.78
N LYS A 101 7.46 -15.05 -15.32
CA LYS A 101 7.02 -16.39 -15.76
C LYS A 101 7.45 -16.76 -17.18
N TYR A 102 7.98 -15.82 -17.96
CA TYR A 102 8.48 -16.00 -19.32
C TYR A 102 9.96 -15.64 -19.39
#